data_AF-A0A8J5JQB1-F1
#
_entry.id   AF-A0A8J5JQB1-F1
#
_cell.length_a   1.000
_cell.length_b   1.000
_cell.length_c   1.000
_cell.angle_alpha   90.00
_cell.angle_beta   90.00
_cell.angle_gamma   90.00
#
_symmetry.space_group_name_H-M   'P 1'
#
loop_
_entity.id
_entity.type
_entity.pdbx_description
1 polymer ?
#
loop_
_entity_poly.entity_id
_entity_poly.type
_entity_poly.pdbx_seq_one_letter_code
_entity_poly.pdbx_strand_id
1 'polypeptide(L)'
;MTGECEMDKEQEQEREQVTVVVLGDLGHSPRMNYHALSLSEEGFEVNLVGFAGSKPQVEVLKDEHITLTYMRPSPNVFNKLPKFSSPDKTVFTERYADGRVSECEDRPALVVSSTSWTEDEDFSILFYALQDYERVRQEFPDHYPPLIVVVTGKGPTKSYYATLISERQWSHVVVITPWMSAEDYPTLLASADFGVCLHYSSSGLDLPMKVVDMFGSGIPVAAIDYPALPELVHHNENGLVFKNKEELANLLQDWFRGFPKET
;
A
#
# COMPACT_ATOMS: atom_id res chain seq x y z
N MET A 1 64.32 -42.68 -7.35
CA MET A 1 63.07 -42.57 -6.58
C MET A 1 63.23 -41.44 -5.59
N THR A 2 62.65 -40.29 -5.89
CA THR A 2 62.08 -39.32 -4.94
C THR A 2 61.35 -38.31 -5.82
N GLY A 3 60.08 -38.59 -6.09
CA GLY A 3 59.17 -37.61 -6.67
C GLY A 3 58.76 -36.66 -5.56
N GLU A 4 59.02 -35.37 -5.76
CA GLU A 4 58.46 -34.32 -4.93
C GLU A 4 56.99 -34.13 -5.34
N CYS A 5 56.11 -34.30 -4.37
CA CYS A 5 54.68 -34.08 -4.49
C CYS A 5 54.44 -32.57 -4.38
N GLU A 6 54.24 -31.89 -5.50
CA GLU A 6 53.71 -30.52 -5.48
C GLU A 6 52.28 -30.59 -4.94
N MET A 7 52.06 -29.93 -3.80
CA MET A 7 50.73 -29.69 -3.25
C MET A 7 50.09 -28.54 -4.03
N ASP A 8 49.03 -28.86 -4.78
CA ASP A 8 48.15 -27.87 -5.38
C ASP A 8 47.62 -26.92 -4.30
N LYS A 9 47.94 -25.64 -4.44
CA LYS A 9 47.30 -24.57 -3.68
C LYS A 9 45.96 -24.31 -4.34
N GLU A 10 44.87 -24.72 -3.70
CA GLU A 10 43.53 -24.22 -4.01
C GLU A 10 43.57 -22.68 -3.93
N GLN A 11 43.42 -22.01 -5.07
CA GLN A 11 43.24 -20.57 -5.11
C GLN A 11 41.82 -20.28 -4.64
N GLU A 12 41.66 -19.70 -3.45
CA GLU A 12 40.39 -19.15 -2.99
C GLU A 12 39.92 -18.11 -4.02
N GLN A 13 38.91 -18.46 -4.79
CA GLN A 13 38.32 -17.58 -5.79
C GLN A 13 37.51 -16.51 -5.06
N GLU A 14 37.94 -15.25 -5.17
CA GLU A 14 37.35 -14.12 -4.47
C GLU A 14 35.89 -13.92 -4.94
N ARG A 15 34.94 -14.02 -4.00
CA ARG A 15 33.51 -13.83 -4.30
C ARG A 15 33.22 -12.36 -4.60
N GLU A 16 32.40 -12.10 -5.62
CA GLU A 16 31.96 -10.73 -5.94
C GLU A 16 30.92 -10.22 -4.92
N GLN A 17 30.94 -8.93 -4.60
CA GLN A 17 30.02 -8.33 -3.63
C GLN A 17 28.75 -7.81 -4.30
N VAL A 18 27.58 -8.14 -3.72
CA VAL A 18 26.27 -7.65 -4.14
C VAL A 18 25.55 -7.03 -2.95
N THR A 19 24.91 -5.87 -3.14
CA THR A 19 24.08 -5.25 -2.10
C THR A 19 22.61 -5.32 -2.49
N VAL A 20 21.81 -5.92 -1.62
CA VAL A 20 20.34 -6.01 -1.75
C VAL A 20 19.72 -5.01 -0.80
N VAL A 21 19.10 -3.95 -1.32
CA VAL A 21 18.47 -2.90 -0.50
C VAL A 21 16.96 -3.12 -0.42
N VAL A 22 16.47 -3.30 0.80
CA VAL A 22 15.06 -3.48 1.15
C VAL A 22 14.58 -2.22 1.85
N LEU A 23 13.67 -1.47 1.22
CA LEU A 23 13.02 -0.31 1.83
C LEU A 23 11.88 -0.74 2.77
N GLY A 24 12.18 -1.65 3.70
CA GLY A 24 11.22 -2.29 4.59
C GLY A 24 11.89 -3.15 5.66
N ASP A 25 11.08 -3.69 6.56
CA ASP A 25 11.50 -4.65 7.59
C ASP A 25 12.03 -5.94 6.93
N LEU A 26 13.26 -6.33 7.26
CA LEU A 26 13.88 -7.52 6.67
C LEU A 26 13.18 -8.83 7.06
N GLY A 27 12.62 -8.95 8.26
CA GLY A 27 11.86 -10.13 8.70
C GLY A 27 10.48 -10.26 8.08
N HIS A 28 9.87 -9.15 7.66
CA HIS A 28 8.61 -9.17 6.90
C HIS A 28 8.82 -9.13 5.38
N SER A 29 10.04 -9.33 4.90
CA SER A 29 10.37 -9.37 3.48
C SER A 29 10.83 -10.76 3.02
N PRO A 30 10.03 -11.85 3.12
CA PRO A 30 10.44 -13.20 2.71
C PRO A 30 11.01 -13.27 1.30
N ARG A 31 10.44 -12.50 0.35
CA ARG A 31 10.93 -12.43 -1.03
C ARG A 31 12.36 -11.89 -1.14
N MET A 32 12.70 -10.91 -0.31
CA MET A 32 14.06 -10.36 -0.29
C MET A 32 15.04 -11.28 0.45
N ASN A 33 14.55 -12.08 1.39
CA ASN A 33 15.34 -13.13 2.04
C ASN A 33 15.70 -14.22 1.04
N TYR A 34 14.74 -14.72 0.25
CA TYR A 34 15.02 -15.67 -0.83
C TYR A 34 15.97 -15.11 -1.89
N HIS A 35 15.83 -13.83 -2.24
CA HIS A 35 16.72 -13.20 -3.20
C HIS A 35 18.16 -13.11 -2.68
N ALA A 36 18.34 -12.75 -1.41
CA ALA A 36 19.66 -12.75 -0.77
C ALA A 36 20.27 -14.16 -0.68
N LEU A 37 19.47 -15.17 -0.35
CA LEU A 37 19.91 -16.57 -0.32
C LEU A 37 20.34 -17.06 -1.71
N SER A 38 19.54 -16.82 -2.74
CA SER A 38 19.87 -17.22 -4.11
C SER A 38 21.17 -16.56 -4.60
N LEU A 39 21.43 -15.30 -4.24
CA LEU A 39 22.70 -14.64 -4.56
C LEU A 39 23.88 -15.26 -3.79
N SER A 40 23.69 -15.62 -2.52
CA SER A 40 24.72 -16.33 -1.74
C SER A 40 25.05 -17.71 -2.35
N GLU A 41 24.03 -18.46 -2.77
CA GLU A 41 24.15 -19.77 -3.41
C GLU A 41 24.89 -19.71 -4.75
N GLU A 42 24.75 -18.61 -5.50
CA GLU A 42 25.47 -18.36 -6.76
C GLU A 42 26.91 -17.83 -6.54
N GLY A 43 27.40 -17.82 -5.30
CA GLY A 43 28.79 -17.49 -4.98
C GLY A 43 29.06 -16.01 -4.78
N PHE A 44 28.05 -15.18 -4.51
CA PHE A 44 28.24 -13.78 -4.13
C PHE A 44 28.40 -13.60 -2.62
N GLU A 45 29.08 -12.53 -2.23
CA GLU A 45 29.04 -11.95 -0.89
C GLU A 45 27.91 -10.92 -0.82
N VAL A 46 26.88 -11.19 -0.03
CA VAL A 46 25.63 -10.43 -0.06
C VAL A 46 25.54 -9.50 1.14
N ASN A 47 25.44 -8.20 0.91
CA ASN A 47 25.04 -7.23 1.92
C ASN A 47 23.54 -6.96 1.82
N LEU A 48 22.76 -7.56 2.72
CA LEU A 48 21.32 -7.36 2.81
C LEU A 48 21.01 -6.17 3.72
N VAL A 49 20.61 -5.06 3.11
CA VAL A 49 20.36 -3.77 3.77
C VAL A 49 18.86 -3.57 3.95
N GLY A 50 18.38 -3.26 5.16
CA GLY A 50 16.95 -3.00 5.39
C GLY A 50 16.64 -2.43 6.77
N PHE A 51 15.36 -2.22 7.09
CA PHE A 51 14.98 -1.80 8.44
C PHE A 51 14.99 -2.99 9.42
N ALA A 52 15.38 -2.70 10.67
CA ALA A 52 15.26 -3.67 11.76
C ALA A 52 13.79 -3.80 12.20
N GLY A 53 13.42 -4.99 12.65
CA GLY A 53 12.09 -5.27 13.19
C GLY A 53 11.90 -6.76 13.45
N SER A 54 11.08 -7.43 12.65
CA SER A 54 10.92 -8.89 12.67
C SER A 54 12.21 -9.62 12.32
N LYS A 55 12.32 -10.87 12.77
CA LYS A 55 13.50 -11.70 12.47
C LYS A 55 13.46 -12.17 11.00
N PRO A 56 14.54 -11.98 10.23
CA PRO A 56 14.76 -12.62 8.94
C PRO A 56 14.64 -14.15 9.01
N GLN A 57 14.51 -14.80 7.86
CA GLN A 57 14.48 -16.26 7.76
C GLN A 57 15.74 -16.87 8.39
N VAL A 58 15.59 -18.05 8.99
CA VAL A 58 16.66 -18.68 9.77
C VAL A 58 17.86 -19.01 8.89
N GLU A 59 17.61 -19.31 7.62
CA GLU A 59 18.59 -19.57 6.57
C GLU A 59 19.45 -18.32 6.33
N VAL A 60 18.83 -17.15 6.18
CA VAL A 60 19.55 -15.86 6.03
C VAL A 60 20.39 -15.56 7.26
N LEU A 61 19.88 -15.87 8.46
CA LEU A 61 20.60 -15.63 9.71
C LEU A 61 21.79 -16.57 9.95
N LYS A 62 21.86 -17.68 9.22
CA LYS A 62 22.91 -18.71 9.36
C LYS A 62 23.91 -18.69 8.21
N ASP A 63 23.59 -18.02 7.12
CA ASP A 63 24.47 -17.94 5.96
C ASP A 63 25.66 -17.02 6.24
N GLU A 64 26.87 -17.56 6.13
CA GLU A 64 28.12 -16.85 6.44
C GLU A 64 28.48 -15.80 5.38
N HIS A 65 27.87 -15.88 4.19
CA HIS A 65 28.08 -14.96 3.06
C HIS A 65 26.98 -13.90 2.95
N ILE A 66 26.05 -13.85 3.92
CA ILE A 66 25.04 -12.80 4.02
C ILE A 66 25.31 -11.91 5.24
N THR A 67 25.67 -10.66 4.99
CA THR A 67 25.79 -9.63 6.03
C THR A 67 24.52 -8.80 6.11
N LEU A 68 23.95 -8.67 7.31
CA LEU A 68 22.79 -7.81 7.57
C LEU A 68 23.22 -6.39 7.96
N THR A 69 22.83 -5.40 7.16
CA THR A 69 23.06 -3.98 7.45
C THR A 69 21.74 -3.28 7.72
N TYR A 70 21.50 -2.91 8.98
CA TYR A 70 20.27 -2.21 9.33
C TYR A 70 20.37 -0.70 9.04
N MET A 71 19.42 -0.20 8.27
CA MET A 71 19.23 1.23 8.07
C MET A 71 18.76 1.86 9.39
N ARG A 72 19.33 3.02 9.72
CA ARG A 72 18.83 3.80 10.85
C ARG A 72 17.41 4.27 10.51
N PRO A 73 16.41 3.98 11.36
CA PRO A 73 15.11 4.60 11.20
C PRO A 73 15.29 6.12 11.27
N SER A 74 14.47 6.86 10.51
CA SER A 74 14.44 8.31 10.66
C SER A 74 14.06 8.63 12.11
N PRO A 75 14.64 9.67 12.75
CA PRO A 75 14.28 10.02 14.12
C PRO A 75 12.78 10.26 14.20
N ASN A 76 12.08 9.44 14.98
CA ASN A 76 10.65 9.57 15.24
C ASN A 76 10.36 10.95 15.86
N VAL A 77 9.89 11.89 15.04
CA VAL A 77 9.47 13.23 15.49
C VAL A 77 8.06 13.19 16.11
N PHE A 78 7.36 12.05 16.04
CA PHE A 78 6.03 11.84 16.60
C PHE A 78 6.01 11.09 17.94
N ASN A 79 6.91 11.46 18.86
CA ASN A 79 6.84 11.01 20.25
C ASN A 79 6.91 12.19 21.24
N LYS A 80 6.07 13.20 21.05
CA LYS A 80 5.66 14.18 22.07
C LYS A 80 4.28 14.77 21.74
N LEU A 81 3.21 13.98 21.87
CA LEU A 81 1.86 14.54 21.84
C LEU A 81 1.38 14.81 23.28
N PRO A 82 0.76 15.97 23.56
CA PRO A 82 0.20 16.26 24.87
C PRO A 82 -0.92 15.27 25.22
N LYS A 83 -1.04 14.91 26.50
CA LYS A 83 -2.26 14.31 27.03
C LYS A 83 -3.31 15.42 27.16
N PHE A 84 -4.34 15.38 26.34
CA PHE A 84 -5.44 16.34 26.41
C PHE A 84 -6.52 15.89 27.40
N SER A 85 -7.15 16.89 28.02
CA SER A 85 -8.20 16.76 29.04
C SER A 85 -9.52 17.33 28.51
N SER A 86 -10.27 16.52 27.76
CA SER A 86 -11.67 16.67 27.31
C SER A 86 -11.94 15.53 26.30
N PRO A 87 -13.19 15.18 25.91
CA PRO A 87 -13.37 14.23 24.81
C PRO A 87 -12.65 14.73 23.56
N ASP A 88 -11.82 13.87 22.99
CA ASP A 88 -10.97 14.14 21.82
C ASP A 88 -11.73 13.61 20.60
N LYS A 89 -12.32 14.52 19.81
CA LYS A 89 -13.22 14.18 18.70
C LYS A 89 -12.58 14.57 17.36
N THR A 90 -12.50 13.60 16.46
CA THR A 90 -12.14 13.79 15.04
C THR A 90 -13.40 13.72 14.18
N VAL A 91 -13.25 13.87 12.86
CA VAL A 91 -14.36 13.63 11.92
C VAL A 91 -14.77 12.14 11.87
N PHE A 92 -13.91 11.22 12.31
CA PHE A 92 -14.16 9.77 12.27
C PHE A 92 -14.55 9.18 13.63
N THR A 93 -13.94 9.64 14.72
CA THR A 93 -14.02 8.99 16.03
C THR A 93 -14.13 9.98 17.18
N GLU A 94 -14.78 9.58 18.26
CA GLU A 94 -14.81 10.29 19.53
C GLU A 94 -14.18 9.44 20.64
N ARG A 95 -13.28 10.05 21.41
CA ARG A 95 -12.70 9.43 22.60
C ARG A 95 -13.36 9.97 23.86
N TYR A 96 -13.93 9.09 24.66
CA TYR A 96 -14.58 9.40 25.92
C TYR A 96 -13.58 9.55 27.08
N ALA A 97 -14.02 10.18 28.17
CA ALA A 97 -13.20 10.43 29.35
C ALA A 97 -12.69 9.14 30.04
N ASP A 98 -13.40 8.03 29.87
CA ASP A 98 -13.00 6.70 30.37
C ASP A 98 -11.98 5.99 29.46
N GLY A 99 -11.57 6.64 28.36
CA GLY A 99 -10.60 6.12 27.40
C GLY A 99 -11.20 5.28 26.28
N ARG A 100 -12.50 4.97 26.29
CA ARG A 100 -13.17 4.30 25.17
C ARG A 100 -13.16 5.19 23.93
N VAL A 101 -13.05 4.57 22.76
CA VAL A 101 -13.15 5.22 21.45
C VAL A 101 -14.32 4.60 20.71
N SER A 102 -15.15 5.42 20.08
CA SER A 102 -16.20 4.98 19.18
C SER A 102 -16.15 5.77 17.87
N GLU A 103 -16.69 5.18 16.81
CA GLU A 103 -16.93 5.90 15.56
C GLU A 103 -18.03 6.96 15.72
N CYS A 104 -17.91 8.07 15.00
CA CYS A 104 -18.96 9.08 14.91
C CYS A 104 -20.10 8.55 14.02
N GLU A 105 -21.36 8.73 14.42
CA GLU A 105 -22.52 8.23 13.68
C GLU A 105 -22.65 8.81 12.26
N ASP A 106 -22.13 10.02 12.05
CA ASP A 106 -22.16 10.81 10.83
C ASP A 106 -20.79 10.91 10.15
N ARG A 107 -19.85 10.01 10.50
CA ARG A 107 -18.50 10.06 9.94
C ARG A 107 -18.51 9.92 8.41
N PRO A 108 -17.58 10.59 7.71
CA PRO A 108 -17.34 10.30 6.30
C PRO A 108 -16.78 8.88 6.13
N ALA A 109 -16.91 8.34 4.92
CA ALA A 109 -16.18 7.14 4.52
C ALA A 109 -14.78 7.52 3.99
N LEU A 110 -13.78 6.71 4.34
CA LEU A 110 -12.40 6.85 3.92
C LEU A 110 -12.09 5.87 2.77
N VAL A 111 -11.92 6.41 1.57
CA VAL A 111 -11.50 5.65 0.39
C VAL A 111 -10.01 5.84 0.17
N VAL A 112 -9.28 4.77 -0.12
CA VAL A 112 -7.84 4.84 -0.41
C VAL A 112 -7.54 4.30 -1.80
N SER A 113 -6.65 4.98 -2.52
CA SER A 113 -6.05 4.48 -3.73
C SER A 113 -4.55 4.74 -3.69
N SER A 114 -3.75 3.69 -3.86
CA SER A 114 -2.31 3.83 -4.06
C SER A 114 -1.99 3.89 -5.54
N THR A 115 -0.98 4.68 -5.91
CA THR A 115 -0.65 4.94 -7.30
C THR A 115 0.84 5.23 -7.46
N SER A 116 1.37 4.91 -8.63
CA SER A 116 2.69 5.32 -9.08
C SER A 116 2.63 6.52 -10.01
N TRP A 117 1.43 7.10 -10.23
CA TRP A 117 1.14 8.20 -11.14
C TRP A 117 1.81 8.02 -12.51
N THR A 118 1.70 6.80 -13.06
CA THR A 118 2.15 6.46 -14.41
C THR A 118 1.01 6.69 -15.41
N GLU A 119 1.31 6.57 -16.70
CA GLU A 119 0.30 6.72 -17.77
C GLU A 119 -0.66 5.53 -17.84
N ASP A 120 -0.22 4.34 -17.37
CA ASP A 120 -1.07 3.16 -17.32
C ASP A 120 -2.21 3.30 -16.28
N GLU A 121 -2.05 4.16 -15.27
CA GLU A 121 -3.04 4.38 -14.22
C GLU A 121 -3.95 5.59 -14.56
N ASP A 122 -5.06 5.34 -15.22
CA ASP A 122 -6.02 6.39 -15.60
C ASP A 122 -6.95 6.79 -14.43
N PHE A 123 -6.56 7.82 -13.69
CA PHE A 123 -7.34 8.37 -12.58
C PHE A 123 -8.59 9.15 -13.02
N SER A 124 -8.77 9.43 -14.31
CA SER A 124 -10.02 10.01 -14.80
C SER A 124 -11.22 9.09 -14.54
N ILE A 125 -10.99 7.78 -14.47
CA ILE A 125 -11.97 6.76 -14.11
C ILE A 125 -12.49 6.99 -12.68
N LEU A 126 -11.59 7.11 -11.71
CA LEU A 126 -11.95 7.39 -10.32
C LEU A 126 -12.64 8.76 -10.19
N PHE A 127 -12.13 9.79 -10.86
CA PHE A 127 -12.71 11.14 -10.76
C PHE A 127 -14.11 11.23 -11.38
N TYR A 128 -14.38 10.47 -12.44
CA TYR A 128 -15.73 10.33 -12.97
C TYR A 128 -16.66 9.66 -11.94
N ALA A 129 -16.22 8.55 -11.35
CA ALA A 129 -17.01 7.82 -10.36
C ALA A 129 -17.32 8.70 -9.12
N LEU A 130 -16.35 9.48 -8.66
CA LEU A 130 -16.53 10.45 -7.56
C LEU A 130 -17.48 11.59 -7.93
N GLN A 131 -17.41 12.10 -9.17
CA GLN A 131 -18.34 13.13 -9.64
C GLN A 131 -19.77 12.60 -9.71
N ASP A 132 -19.97 11.34 -10.12
CA ASP A 132 -21.28 10.73 -10.14
C ASP A 132 -21.80 10.46 -8.72
N TYR A 133 -20.93 9.98 -7.83
CA TYR A 133 -21.24 9.82 -6.40
C TYR A 133 -21.64 11.14 -5.75
N GLU A 134 -20.93 12.25 -6.01
CA GLU A 134 -21.28 13.59 -5.53
C GLU A 134 -22.71 13.97 -5.95
N ARG A 135 -23.08 13.73 -7.22
CA ARG A 135 -24.43 14.01 -7.74
C ARG A 135 -25.49 13.17 -7.04
N VAL A 136 -25.28 11.86 -6.92
CA VAL A 136 -26.23 10.93 -6.28
C VAL A 136 -26.41 11.26 -4.81
N ARG A 137 -25.33 11.60 -4.10
CA ARG A 137 -25.41 12.04 -2.71
C ARG A 137 -26.17 13.36 -2.56
N GLN A 138 -25.99 14.33 -3.46
CA GLN A 138 -26.77 15.58 -3.43
C GLN A 138 -28.27 15.31 -3.54
N GLU A 139 -28.67 14.29 -4.31
CA GLU A 139 -30.07 13.86 -4.43
C GLU A 139 -30.56 13.06 -3.21
N PHE A 140 -29.70 12.22 -2.63
CA PHE A 140 -30.03 11.33 -1.50
C PHE A 140 -29.05 11.48 -0.32
N PRO A 141 -28.99 12.64 0.35
CA PRO A 141 -27.93 12.97 1.31
C PRO A 141 -27.90 12.07 2.55
N ASP A 142 -29.04 11.50 2.96
CA ASP A 142 -29.15 10.62 4.12
C ASP A 142 -28.77 9.17 3.81
N HIS A 143 -28.64 8.80 2.53
CA HIS A 143 -28.33 7.43 2.11
C HIS A 143 -26.83 7.23 1.87
N TYR A 144 -26.06 8.30 1.72
CA TYR A 144 -24.66 8.26 1.29
C TYR A 144 -23.79 9.17 2.16
N PRO A 145 -22.73 8.66 2.79
CA PRO A 145 -21.79 9.48 3.56
C PRO A 145 -21.01 10.41 2.64
N PRO A 146 -20.47 11.54 3.16
CA PRO A 146 -19.38 12.24 2.48
C PRO A 146 -18.17 11.32 2.32
N LEU A 147 -17.38 11.52 1.26
CA LEU A 147 -16.17 10.74 1.01
C LEU A 147 -14.92 11.58 1.26
N ILE A 148 -13.98 11.01 1.99
CA ILE A 148 -12.58 11.44 2.02
C ILE A 148 -11.79 10.42 1.24
N VAL A 149 -11.18 10.85 0.14
CA VAL A 149 -10.43 10.00 -0.77
C VAL A 149 -8.95 10.35 -0.68
N VAL A 150 -8.15 9.37 -0.27
CA VAL A 150 -6.69 9.51 -0.18
C VAL A 150 -6.04 8.82 -1.36
N VAL A 151 -5.46 9.59 -2.27
CA VAL A 151 -4.70 9.06 -3.41
C VAL A 151 -3.21 9.26 -3.15
N THR A 152 -2.53 8.21 -2.68
CA THR A 152 -1.13 8.30 -2.26
C THR A 152 -0.16 7.71 -3.27
N GLY A 153 0.98 8.37 -3.45
CA GLY A 153 1.96 7.98 -4.45
C GLY A 153 2.84 9.11 -4.95
N LYS A 154 3.82 8.74 -5.77
CA LYS A 154 4.69 9.66 -6.51
C LYS A 154 4.86 9.16 -7.93
N GLY A 155 4.79 10.10 -8.87
CA GLY A 155 5.13 9.86 -10.26
C GLY A 155 4.82 11.08 -11.14
N PRO A 156 5.09 10.96 -12.45
CA PRO A 156 5.10 12.08 -13.38
C PRO A 156 3.73 12.75 -13.55
N THR A 157 2.63 12.01 -13.50
CA THR A 157 1.29 12.56 -13.79
C THR A 157 0.58 13.16 -12.57
N LYS A 158 1.22 13.15 -11.39
CA LYS A 158 0.61 13.64 -10.13
C LYS A 158 0.14 15.09 -10.23
N SER A 159 0.96 15.98 -10.79
CA SER A 159 0.61 17.41 -10.90
C SER A 159 -0.57 17.64 -11.84
N TYR A 160 -0.62 16.89 -12.95
CA TYR A 160 -1.74 16.92 -13.88
C TYR A 160 -3.06 16.58 -13.19
N TYR A 161 -3.12 15.45 -12.48
CA TYR A 161 -4.34 15.07 -11.77
C TYR A 161 -4.65 15.96 -10.58
N ALA A 162 -3.64 16.47 -9.87
CA ALA A 162 -3.86 17.44 -8.79
C ALA A 162 -4.53 18.74 -9.30
N THR A 163 -4.14 19.23 -10.48
CA THR A 163 -4.81 20.35 -11.13
C THR A 163 -6.27 20.00 -11.45
N LEU A 164 -6.53 18.83 -12.05
CA LEU A 164 -7.90 18.39 -12.35
C LEU A 164 -8.77 18.30 -11.10
N ILE A 165 -8.23 17.79 -9.99
CA ILE A 165 -8.94 17.74 -8.69
C ILE A 165 -9.26 19.16 -8.21
N SER A 166 -8.30 20.09 -8.28
CA SER A 166 -8.49 21.47 -7.79
C SER A 166 -9.54 22.26 -8.57
N GLU A 167 -9.80 21.87 -9.82
CA GLU A 167 -10.84 22.47 -10.67
C GLU A 167 -12.24 21.91 -10.40
N ARG A 168 -12.37 20.84 -9.59
CA ARG A 168 -13.67 20.26 -9.23
C ARG A 168 -14.35 21.09 -8.15
N GLN A 169 -15.68 21.18 -8.24
CA GLN A 169 -16.53 21.85 -7.24
C GLN A 169 -17.36 20.82 -6.47
N TRP A 170 -16.69 19.92 -5.76
CA TRP A 170 -17.34 18.93 -4.90
C TRP A 170 -17.59 19.48 -3.51
N SER A 171 -18.80 19.25 -2.98
CA SER A 171 -19.19 19.69 -1.63
C SER A 171 -19.10 18.55 -0.61
N HIS A 172 -19.13 17.30 -1.08
CA HIS A 172 -19.21 16.13 -0.22
C HIS A 172 -18.15 15.07 -0.53
N VAL A 173 -17.36 15.28 -1.59
CA VAL A 173 -16.16 14.51 -1.87
C VAL A 173 -14.94 15.39 -1.70
N VAL A 174 -13.97 14.94 -0.89
CA VAL A 174 -12.67 15.57 -0.74
C VAL A 174 -11.59 14.59 -1.21
N VAL A 175 -10.77 14.99 -2.18
CA VAL A 175 -9.62 14.20 -2.62
C VAL A 175 -8.34 14.86 -2.15
N ILE A 176 -7.50 14.13 -1.44
CA ILE A 176 -6.17 14.58 -1.02
C ILE A 176 -5.10 13.63 -1.56
N THR A 177 -3.93 14.20 -1.89
CA THR A 177 -2.82 13.44 -2.48
C THR A 177 -1.54 13.46 -1.64
N PRO A 178 -1.62 13.10 -0.34
CA PRO A 178 -0.47 13.19 0.53
C PRO A 178 0.60 12.16 0.15
N TRP A 179 1.85 12.53 0.41
CA TRP A 179 2.92 11.54 0.44
C TRP A 179 2.82 10.76 1.76
N MET A 180 2.80 9.43 1.69
CA MET A 180 2.82 8.57 2.86
C MET A 180 4.21 7.98 3.05
N SER A 181 4.68 7.97 4.30
CA SER A 181 5.87 7.20 4.65
C SER A 181 5.53 5.69 4.64
N ALA A 182 6.56 4.84 4.59
CA ALA A 182 6.35 3.38 4.69
C ALA A 182 5.73 2.95 6.02
N GLU A 183 5.90 3.76 7.08
CA GLU A 183 5.35 3.50 8.42
C GLU A 183 3.87 3.93 8.52
N ASP A 184 3.52 5.05 7.86
CA ASP A 184 2.16 5.59 7.90
C ASP A 184 1.20 4.89 6.94
N TYR A 185 1.71 4.37 5.82
CA TYR A 185 0.89 3.75 4.78
C TYR A 185 0.04 2.56 5.27
N PRO A 186 0.58 1.58 6.01
CA PRO A 186 -0.23 0.49 6.57
C PRO A 186 -1.30 0.99 7.54
N THR A 187 -1.00 2.04 8.32
CA THR A 187 -1.97 2.65 9.24
C THR A 187 -3.12 3.32 8.49
N LEU A 188 -2.81 4.03 7.40
CA LEU A 188 -3.82 4.59 6.49
C LEU A 188 -4.69 3.47 5.89
N LEU A 189 -4.08 2.42 5.36
CA LEU A 189 -4.82 1.30 4.78
C LEU A 189 -5.73 0.66 5.82
N ALA A 190 -5.21 0.30 7.00
CA ALA A 190 -6.00 -0.32 8.07
C ALA A 190 -7.12 0.58 8.63
N SER A 191 -7.06 1.89 8.36
CA SER A 191 -8.11 2.85 8.75
C SER A 191 -9.14 3.10 7.65
N ALA A 192 -8.90 2.64 6.42
CA ALA A 192 -9.76 2.90 5.27
C ALA A 192 -10.97 1.96 5.24
N ASP A 193 -12.08 2.47 4.71
CA ASP A 193 -13.33 1.72 4.54
C ASP A 193 -13.38 0.98 3.19
N PHE A 194 -12.63 1.47 2.20
CA PHE A 194 -12.61 0.89 0.86
C PHE A 194 -11.33 1.23 0.08
N GLY A 195 -10.80 0.25 -0.64
CA GLY A 195 -9.67 0.39 -1.54
C GLY A 195 -10.09 0.46 -3.01
N VAL A 196 -9.48 1.34 -3.79
CA VAL A 196 -9.61 1.37 -5.24
C VAL A 196 -8.25 1.19 -5.89
N CYS A 197 -8.10 0.15 -6.71
CA CYS A 197 -6.89 -0.13 -7.47
C CYS A 197 -7.11 0.12 -8.96
N LEU A 198 -6.42 1.14 -9.48
CA LEU A 198 -6.37 1.46 -10.92
C LEU A 198 -5.11 0.92 -11.59
N HIS A 199 -4.39 -0.01 -10.94
CA HIS A 199 -3.24 -0.65 -11.55
C HIS A 199 -3.70 -1.38 -12.81
N TYR A 200 -3.14 -0.97 -13.94
CA TYR A 200 -3.32 -1.62 -15.22
C TYR A 200 -1.94 -1.92 -15.81
N SER A 201 -1.78 -3.11 -16.37
CA SER A 201 -0.56 -3.48 -17.06
C SER A 201 -0.84 -3.61 -18.55
N SER A 202 -0.20 -2.75 -19.35
CA SER A 202 -0.27 -2.81 -20.81
C SER A 202 0.35 -4.09 -21.39
N SER A 203 1.30 -4.71 -20.67
CA SER A 203 1.83 -6.04 -21.01
C SER A 203 0.84 -7.17 -20.68
N GLY A 204 -0.06 -6.91 -19.72
CA GLY A 204 -1.02 -7.89 -19.20
C GLY A 204 -0.42 -8.94 -18.29
N LEU A 205 0.84 -8.77 -17.84
CA LEU A 205 1.56 -9.77 -17.05
C LEU A 205 1.83 -9.34 -15.61
N ASP A 206 1.77 -8.04 -15.31
CA ASP A 206 2.12 -7.56 -13.98
C ASP A 206 0.96 -7.76 -13.01
N LEU A 207 1.21 -8.42 -11.87
CA LEU A 207 0.22 -8.54 -10.80
C LEU A 207 0.00 -7.18 -10.12
N PRO A 208 -1.23 -6.90 -9.63
CA PRO A 208 -1.54 -5.60 -9.06
C PRO A 208 -1.08 -5.58 -7.61
N MET A 209 0.22 -5.37 -7.41
CA MET A 209 0.88 -5.46 -6.10
C MET A 209 0.24 -4.57 -5.03
N LYS A 210 -0.38 -3.46 -5.45
CA LYS A 210 -1.12 -2.52 -4.59
C LYS A 210 -2.33 -3.18 -3.90
N VAL A 211 -2.99 -4.12 -4.56
CA VAL A 211 -4.09 -4.89 -3.99
C VAL A 211 -3.60 -5.79 -2.86
N VAL A 212 -2.39 -6.34 -2.97
CA VAL A 212 -1.80 -7.20 -1.92
C VAL A 212 -1.67 -6.43 -0.61
N ASP A 213 -1.25 -5.17 -0.65
CA ASP A 213 -1.13 -4.32 0.55
C ASP A 213 -2.50 -4.06 1.20
N MET A 214 -3.51 -3.81 0.36
CA MET A 214 -4.88 -3.56 0.79
C MET A 214 -5.51 -4.81 1.41
N PHE A 215 -5.36 -5.97 0.77
CA PHE A 215 -5.77 -7.26 1.33
C PHE A 215 -5.02 -7.59 2.62
N GLY A 216 -3.71 -7.32 2.68
CA GLY A 216 -2.92 -7.51 3.89
C GLY A 216 -3.38 -6.63 5.06
N SER A 217 -4.04 -5.50 4.77
CA SER A 217 -4.64 -4.60 5.75
C SER A 217 -6.11 -4.89 6.03
N GLY A 218 -6.68 -5.91 5.39
CA GLY A 218 -8.07 -6.33 5.58
C GLY A 218 -9.12 -5.43 4.96
N ILE A 219 -8.73 -4.48 4.09
CA ILE A 219 -9.71 -3.60 3.46
C ILE A 219 -10.34 -4.23 2.22
N PRO A 220 -11.64 -4.05 1.99
CA PRO A 220 -12.30 -4.42 0.73
C PRO A 220 -11.74 -3.61 -0.44
N VAL A 221 -11.58 -4.22 -1.60
CA VAL A 221 -10.93 -3.58 -2.77
C VAL A 221 -11.77 -3.75 -4.02
N ALA A 222 -11.97 -2.67 -4.77
CA ALA A 222 -12.34 -2.70 -6.18
C ALA A 222 -11.09 -2.50 -7.05
N ALA A 223 -10.86 -3.39 -8.00
CA ALA A 223 -9.72 -3.32 -8.93
C ALA A 223 -10.18 -3.26 -10.39
N ILE A 224 -9.47 -2.47 -11.21
CA ILE A 224 -9.75 -2.38 -12.65
C ILE A 224 -9.38 -3.69 -13.34
N ASP A 225 -10.25 -4.20 -14.21
CA ASP A 225 -10.07 -5.45 -14.95
C ASP A 225 -8.94 -5.37 -15.97
N TYR A 226 -8.05 -6.36 -15.96
CA TYR A 226 -6.99 -6.55 -16.95
C TYR A 226 -6.48 -8.01 -16.89
N PRO A 227 -5.72 -8.50 -17.90
CA PRO A 227 -5.48 -9.93 -18.09
C PRO A 227 -4.91 -10.72 -16.89
N ALA A 228 -4.00 -10.13 -16.10
CA ALA A 228 -3.42 -10.80 -14.93
C ALA A 228 -4.22 -10.60 -13.63
N LEU A 229 -5.26 -9.75 -13.62
CA LEU A 229 -6.05 -9.49 -12.42
C LEU A 229 -6.64 -10.78 -11.81
N PRO A 230 -7.21 -11.73 -12.58
CA PRO A 230 -7.80 -12.95 -12.03
C PRO A 230 -6.82 -13.87 -11.31
N GLU A 231 -5.51 -13.64 -11.40
CA GLU A 231 -4.53 -14.38 -10.59
C GLU A 231 -4.53 -13.94 -9.12
N LEU A 232 -5.08 -12.75 -8.81
CA LEU A 232 -5.13 -12.19 -7.46
C LEU A 232 -6.54 -11.80 -7.00
N VAL A 233 -7.36 -11.19 -7.87
CA VAL A 233 -8.69 -10.67 -7.51
C VAL A 233 -9.77 -11.39 -8.28
N HIS A 234 -10.71 -11.96 -7.53
CA HIS A 234 -11.84 -12.71 -8.00
C HIS A 234 -13.12 -11.96 -7.59
N HIS A 235 -13.88 -11.54 -8.59
CA HIS A 235 -15.08 -10.73 -8.39
C HIS A 235 -16.09 -11.42 -7.45
N ASN A 236 -16.52 -10.72 -6.40
CA ASN A 236 -17.43 -11.19 -5.35
C ASN A 236 -16.93 -12.39 -4.51
N GLU A 237 -15.66 -12.78 -4.65
CA GLU A 237 -15.05 -13.81 -3.80
C GLU A 237 -14.09 -13.20 -2.80
N ASN A 238 -13.11 -12.41 -3.27
CA ASN A 238 -12.11 -11.75 -2.43
C ASN A 238 -11.97 -10.24 -2.72
N GLY A 239 -12.63 -9.74 -3.77
CA GLY A 239 -12.64 -8.33 -4.12
C GLY A 239 -13.70 -8.04 -5.18
N LEU A 240 -13.79 -6.78 -5.56
CA LEU A 240 -14.67 -6.29 -6.60
C LEU A 240 -13.84 -5.97 -7.85
N VAL A 241 -14.46 -6.12 -9.02
CA VAL A 241 -13.79 -5.93 -10.31
C VAL A 241 -14.67 -5.01 -11.14
N PHE A 242 -14.06 -4.02 -11.78
CA PHE A 242 -14.75 -3.09 -12.68
C PHE A 242 -13.95 -2.89 -13.96
N LYS A 243 -14.62 -2.65 -15.07
CA LYS A 243 -13.99 -2.49 -16.39
C LYS A 243 -13.91 -1.04 -16.86
N ASN A 244 -14.74 -0.19 -16.28
CA ASN A 244 -14.91 1.18 -16.71
C ASN A 244 -15.37 2.06 -15.54
N LYS A 245 -15.44 3.37 -15.82
CA LYS A 245 -15.79 4.40 -14.86
C LYS A 245 -17.24 4.32 -14.39
N GLU A 246 -18.16 3.86 -15.23
CA GLU A 246 -19.57 3.65 -14.88
C GLU A 246 -19.71 2.49 -13.89
N GLU A 247 -19.01 1.38 -14.11
CA GLU A 247 -18.97 0.24 -13.19
C GLU A 247 -18.36 0.62 -11.85
N LEU A 248 -17.25 1.38 -11.83
CA LEU A 248 -16.68 1.90 -10.58
C LEU A 248 -17.66 2.83 -9.85
N ALA A 249 -18.39 3.69 -10.58
CA ALA A 249 -19.39 4.57 -9.99
C ALA A 249 -20.50 3.77 -9.29
N ASN A 250 -21.02 2.74 -9.96
CA ASN A 250 -22.03 1.85 -9.40
C ASN A 250 -21.51 1.11 -8.17
N LEU A 251 -20.29 0.57 -8.22
CA LEU A 251 -19.68 -0.11 -7.07
C LEU A 251 -19.54 0.82 -5.86
N LEU A 252 -19.10 2.06 -6.04
CA LEU A 252 -18.99 3.03 -4.94
C LEU A 252 -20.36 3.37 -4.35
N GLN A 253 -21.38 3.52 -5.20
CA GLN A 253 -22.76 3.76 -4.73
C GLN A 253 -23.29 2.56 -3.97
N ASP A 254 -23.22 1.36 -4.53
CA ASP A 254 -23.71 0.15 -3.88
C ASP A 254 -22.98 -0.11 -2.55
N TRP A 255 -21.66 0.10 -2.52
CA TRP A 255 -20.84 -0.13 -1.33
C TRP A 255 -21.16 0.83 -0.18
N PHE A 256 -21.33 2.13 -0.47
CA PHE A 256 -21.51 3.15 0.57
C PHE A 256 -22.97 3.49 0.86
N ARG A 257 -23.93 2.81 0.23
CA ARG A 257 -25.34 3.01 0.53
C ARG A 257 -25.66 2.55 1.95
N GLY A 258 -26.22 3.44 2.77
CA GLY A 258 -26.57 3.16 4.17
C GLY A 258 -25.37 3.14 5.13
N PHE A 259 -24.15 3.41 4.64
CA PHE A 259 -22.97 3.55 5.48
C PHE A 259 -23.10 4.75 6.44
N PRO A 260 -22.58 4.68 7.68
CA PRO A 260 -21.84 3.56 8.29
C PRO A 260 -22.74 2.53 9.00
N LYS A 261 -24.07 2.63 8.88
CA LYS A 261 -25.03 1.92 9.75
C LYS A 261 -25.51 0.58 9.18
N GLU A 262 -25.48 0.42 7.85
CA GLU A 262 -26.07 -0.73 7.15
C GLU A 262 -25.06 -1.56 6.33
N THR A 263 -23.77 -1.24 6.43
CA THR A 263 -22.66 -1.92 5.73
C THR A 263 -22.05 -3.08 6.51
#